data_AF-A0A956HA31-F1
#
_entry.id   AF-A0A956HA31-F1
#
_cell.length_a   1.000
_cell.length_b   1.000
_cell.length_c   1.000
_cell.angle_alpha   90.00
_cell.angle_beta   90.00
_cell.angle_gamma   90.00
#
_symmetry.space_group_name_H-M   'P 1'
#
loop_
_entity.id
_entity.type
_entity.pdbx_description
1 polymer ?
#
loop_
_entity_poly.entity_id
_entity_poly.type
_entity_poly.pdbx_seq_one_letter_code
_entity_poly.pdbx_strand_id
1 'polypeptide(L)'
;WTDDDNVDHSPLEGQRGAAIALLDAVSGYDGAALDGSFGDLVNGPSGMGMGGGDIKYPDNLQYPTGTEGRGVPVSSLSTAEQTLVKTAIEAWVRDTADPVSSVLLDSYESDAALAETYVGYSGSADLSTSGSYFRIDGPRVWIEAVVQNGVILQPVHFHTLWRDKVADYGAEFEG
;
A
#
# COMPACT_ATOMS: atom_id res chain seq x y z
N TRP A 1 14.55 -2.19 -15.02
CA TRP A 1 15.87 -1.83 -15.59
C TRP A 1 16.48 -3.12 -16.05
N THR A 2 17.21 -3.09 -17.16
CA THR A 2 17.91 -4.30 -17.61
C THR A 2 19.33 -4.27 -17.05
N ASP A 3 19.78 -5.35 -16.43
CA ASP A 3 21.18 -5.46 -15.99
C ASP A 3 22.11 -5.76 -17.18
N ASP A 4 23.42 -5.83 -16.91
CA ASP A 4 24.45 -6.12 -17.90
C ASP A 4 24.32 -7.53 -18.50
N ASP A 5 23.52 -8.41 -17.88
CA ASP A 5 23.19 -9.76 -18.33
C ASP A 5 21.89 -9.81 -19.16
N ASN A 6 21.34 -8.65 -19.52
CA ASN A 6 20.11 -8.50 -20.29
C ASN A 6 18.86 -9.09 -19.60
N VAL A 7 18.86 -9.16 -18.26
CA VAL A 7 17.70 -9.53 -17.44
C VAL A 7 16.92 -8.27 -17.10
N ASP A 8 15.63 -8.23 -17.43
CA ASP A 8 14.78 -7.11 -17.04
C ASP A 8 14.35 -7.26 -15.58
N HIS A 9 14.81 -6.34 -14.75
CA HIS A 9 14.45 -6.21 -13.35
C HIS A 9 13.34 -5.16 -13.25
N SER A 10 12.11 -5.63 -13.03
CA SER A 10 11.01 -4.77 -12.62
C SER A 10 10.63 -5.15 -11.19
N PRO A 11 11.36 -4.68 -10.15
CA PRO A 11 11.09 -5.07 -8.76
C PRO A 11 9.63 -4.84 -8.34
N LEU A 12 9.01 -3.80 -8.92
CA LEU A 12 7.64 -3.41 -8.63
C LEU A 12 6.58 -4.17 -9.44
N GLU A 13 6.95 -5.02 -10.40
CA GLU A 13 5.97 -5.76 -11.22
C GLU A 13 5.20 -6.77 -10.37
N GLY A 14 5.86 -7.47 -9.45
CA GLY A 14 5.21 -8.37 -8.50
C GLY A 14 4.23 -7.63 -7.59
N GLN A 15 4.65 -6.47 -7.05
CA GLN A 15 3.81 -5.60 -6.22
C GLN A 15 2.59 -5.08 -6.98
N ARG A 16 2.79 -4.57 -8.21
CA ARG A 16 1.70 -4.09 -9.06
C ARG A 16 0.73 -5.23 -9.42
N GLY A 17 1.23 -6.40 -9.76
CA GLY A 17 0.41 -7.58 -10.06
C GLY A 17 -0.45 -8.01 -8.86
N ALA A 18 0.14 -8.05 -7.66
CA ALA A 18 -0.59 -8.38 -6.44
C ALA A 18 -1.65 -7.33 -6.09
N ALA A 19 -1.35 -6.03 -6.24
CA ALA A 19 -2.32 -4.97 -6.03
C ALA A 19 -3.50 -5.06 -7.02
N ILE A 20 -3.25 -5.29 -8.31
CA ILE A 20 -4.32 -5.44 -9.32
C ILE A 20 -5.19 -6.66 -9.02
N ALA A 21 -4.58 -7.80 -8.67
CA ALA A 21 -5.34 -9.00 -8.32
C ALA A 21 -6.25 -8.76 -7.10
N LEU A 22 -5.76 -8.07 -6.09
CA LEU A 22 -6.57 -7.67 -4.93
C LEU A 22 -7.69 -6.70 -5.34
N LEU A 23 -7.39 -5.66 -6.12
CA LEU A 23 -8.38 -4.66 -6.55
C LEU A 23 -9.46 -5.21 -7.48
N ASP A 24 -9.12 -6.15 -8.35
CA ASP A 24 -10.11 -6.88 -9.17
C ASP A 24 -11.12 -7.61 -8.28
N ALA A 25 -10.67 -8.16 -7.15
CA ALA A 25 -11.53 -8.86 -6.20
C ALA A 25 -12.36 -7.92 -5.32
N VAL A 26 -11.82 -6.76 -4.90
CA VAL A 26 -12.48 -5.91 -3.89
C VAL A 26 -13.19 -4.67 -4.44
N SER A 27 -12.91 -4.24 -5.67
CA SER A 27 -13.44 -2.97 -6.21
C SER A 27 -14.97 -2.93 -6.35
N GLY A 28 -15.65 -4.09 -6.37
CA GLY A 28 -17.10 -4.19 -6.37
C GLY A 28 -17.79 -4.02 -5.01
N TYR A 29 -17.02 -3.95 -3.91
CA TYR A 29 -17.57 -3.76 -2.57
C TYR A 29 -17.92 -2.29 -2.31
N ASP A 30 -19.03 -2.08 -1.60
CA ASP A 30 -19.39 -0.75 -1.10
C ASP A 30 -18.27 -0.19 -0.21
N GLY A 31 -17.85 1.05 -0.47
CA GLY A 31 -16.79 1.73 0.27
C GLY A 31 -15.36 1.35 -0.12
N ALA A 32 -15.15 0.44 -1.08
CA ALA A 32 -13.81 0.17 -1.62
C ALA A 32 -13.24 1.38 -2.37
N ALA A 33 -14.08 2.14 -3.06
CA ALA A 33 -13.70 3.42 -3.68
C ALA A 33 -13.59 4.51 -2.61
N LEU A 34 -12.42 5.15 -2.54
CA LEU A 34 -12.11 6.25 -1.65
C LEU A 34 -12.53 7.57 -2.29
N ASP A 35 -13.06 8.48 -1.47
CA ASP A 35 -13.33 9.84 -1.89
C ASP A 35 -12.02 10.61 -2.12
N GLY A 36 -11.99 11.41 -3.18
CA GLY A 36 -10.86 12.29 -3.52
C GLY A 36 -10.01 11.79 -4.70
N SER A 37 -8.99 12.58 -5.03
CA SER A 37 -8.04 12.29 -6.10
C SER A 37 -6.62 12.38 -5.55
N PHE A 38 -5.79 11.43 -5.94
CA PHE A 38 -4.46 11.22 -5.37
C PHE A 38 -3.41 11.42 -6.46
N GLY A 39 -2.66 12.51 -6.36
CA GLY A 39 -1.56 12.82 -7.30
C GLY A 39 -0.21 12.25 -6.85
N ASP A 40 -0.06 11.92 -5.57
CA ASP A 40 1.13 11.33 -4.96
C ASP A 40 0.72 10.47 -3.74
N LEU A 41 1.68 9.75 -3.16
CA LEU A 41 1.49 8.98 -1.93
C LEU A 41 1.07 9.90 -0.78
N VAL A 42 0.11 9.49 0.05
CA VAL A 42 -0.38 10.32 1.16
C VAL A 42 0.74 10.50 2.19
N ASN A 43 1.44 9.41 2.55
CA ASN A 43 2.53 9.40 3.53
C ASN A 43 3.92 9.17 2.89
N GLY A 44 4.10 9.72 1.67
CA GLY A 44 5.35 9.64 0.90
C GLY A 44 6.45 10.61 1.36
N PRO A 45 7.68 10.48 0.81
CA PRO A 45 8.83 11.26 1.25
C PRO A 45 8.80 12.76 0.92
N SER A 46 7.94 13.18 -0.01
CA SER A 46 7.82 14.58 -0.42
C SER A 46 6.57 15.22 0.15
N GLY A 47 6.72 16.45 0.65
CA GLY A 47 5.70 17.32 1.24
C GLY A 47 4.44 17.63 0.42
N MET A 48 4.18 16.92 -0.69
CA MET A 48 3.14 17.24 -1.68
C MET A 48 1.94 16.28 -1.68
N GLY A 49 2.00 15.16 -0.97
CA GLY A 49 0.82 14.37 -0.64
C GLY A 49 -0.05 15.05 0.42
N MET A 50 -1.35 14.72 0.48
CA MET A 50 -2.28 15.22 1.51
C MET A 50 -1.80 14.97 2.96
N GLY A 51 -0.79 14.10 3.16
CA GLY A 51 -0.24 13.73 4.46
C GLY A 51 1.15 14.29 4.77
N GLY A 52 1.57 15.42 4.16
CA GLY A 52 2.76 16.18 4.60
C GLY A 52 4.01 15.32 4.68
N GLY A 53 4.71 15.14 3.56
CA GLY A 53 5.79 14.15 3.47
C GLY A 53 6.93 14.18 4.50
N ASP A 54 7.75 13.14 4.40
CA ASP A 54 8.86 12.68 5.28
C ASP A 54 10.05 13.65 5.44
N ILE A 55 9.85 14.95 5.19
CA ILE A 55 10.90 15.97 5.38
C ILE A 55 11.10 16.35 6.86
N LYS A 56 10.48 15.62 7.79
CA LYS A 56 10.78 15.69 9.22
C LYS A 56 10.27 14.42 9.91
N TYR A 57 11.11 13.87 10.79
CA TYR A 57 10.74 13.11 11.99
C TYR A 57 9.24 13.22 12.40
N PRO A 58 8.64 12.14 12.93
CA PRO A 58 7.28 11.58 12.73
C PRO A 58 6.06 12.49 12.97
N ASP A 59 6.23 13.75 13.38
CA ASP A 59 5.18 14.63 13.91
C ASP A 59 4.04 14.98 12.93
N ASN A 60 4.16 14.60 11.65
CA ASN A 60 3.18 14.92 10.61
C ASN A 60 2.59 13.72 9.85
N LEU A 61 3.02 12.47 10.12
CA LEU A 61 2.40 11.31 9.50
C LEU A 61 0.97 11.14 10.04
N GLN A 62 0.00 11.20 9.14
CA GLN A 62 -1.41 11.04 9.51
C GLN A 62 -1.97 9.77 8.88
N TYR A 63 -2.41 8.87 9.74
CA TYR A 63 -3.16 7.68 9.35
C TYR A 63 -4.65 7.91 9.66
N PRO A 64 -5.55 7.48 8.76
CA PRO A 64 -6.97 7.41 9.08
C PRO A 64 -7.21 6.63 10.37
N THR A 65 -8.12 7.11 11.20
CA THR A 65 -8.60 6.41 12.39
C THR A 65 -10.08 6.09 12.25
N GLY A 66 -10.58 5.11 13.02
CA GLY A 66 -11.96 4.64 12.86
C GLY A 66 -12.15 3.81 11.60
N THR A 67 -13.31 3.95 10.94
CA THR A 67 -13.69 3.15 9.76
C THR A 67 -13.98 3.97 8.51
N GLU A 68 -14.31 5.26 8.67
CA GLU A 68 -14.70 6.14 7.56
C GLU A 68 -13.52 6.45 6.64
N GLY A 69 -13.75 6.38 5.33
CA GLY A 69 -12.73 6.72 4.31
C GLY A 69 -11.50 5.81 4.30
N ARG A 70 -11.58 4.62 4.91
CA ARG A 70 -10.46 3.65 4.97
C ARG A 70 -10.46 2.65 3.83
N GLY A 71 -11.64 2.37 3.28
CA GLY A 71 -11.86 1.36 2.25
C GLY A 71 -12.83 0.29 2.72
N VAL A 72 -12.84 -0.86 2.03
CA VAL A 72 -13.56 -2.05 2.49
C VAL A 72 -12.82 -2.70 3.66
N PRO A 73 -13.51 -3.05 4.77
CA PRO A 73 -12.88 -3.80 5.86
C PRO A 73 -12.54 -5.22 5.41
N VAL A 74 -11.32 -5.67 5.67
CA VAL A 74 -10.87 -7.02 5.31
C VAL A 74 -11.68 -8.10 6.05
N SER A 75 -12.24 -7.78 7.22
CA SER A 75 -13.18 -8.65 7.94
C SER A 75 -14.49 -8.93 7.20
N SER A 76 -14.89 -8.12 6.21
CA SER A 76 -16.07 -8.40 5.38
C SER A 76 -15.77 -9.24 4.14
N LEU A 77 -14.50 -9.51 3.85
CA LEU A 77 -14.06 -10.26 2.68
C LEU A 77 -14.13 -11.77 2.93
N SER A 78 -14.34 -12.54 1.86
CA SER A 78 -14.19 -13.99 1.88
C SER A 78 -12.76 -14.42 2.17
N THR A 79 -12.56 -15.67 2.59
CA THR A 79 -11.22 -16.23 2.85
C THR A 79 -10.30 -16.16 1.61
N ALA A 80 -10.86 -16.31 0.40
CA ALA A 80 -10.09 -16.20 -0.84
C ALA A 80 -9.59 -14.76 -1.07
N GLU A 81 -10.44 -13.77 -0.84
CA GLU A 81 -10.07 -12.35 -0.96
C GLU A 81 -9.11 -11.92 0.15
N GLN A 82 -9.29 -12.39 1.39
CA GLN A 82 -8.31 -12.17 2.47
C GLN A 82 -6.94 -12.78 2.14
N THR A 83 -6.89 -13.88 1.38
CA THR A 83 -5.62 -14.43 0.89
C THR A 83 -4.96 -13.47 -0.11
N LEU A 84 -5.72 -12.80 -0.98
CA LEU A 84 -5.18 -11.77 -1.86
C LEU A 84 -4.67 -10.55 -1.09
N VAL A 85 -5.30 -10.19 0.04
CA VAL A 85 -4.80 -9.15 0.95
C VAL A 85 -3.42 -9.54 1.49
N LYS A 86 -3.27 -10.77 2.00
CA LYS A 86 -1.97 -11.28 2.49
C LYS A 86 -0.92 -11.30 1.39
N THR A 87 -1.25 -11.85 0.21
CA THR A 87 -0.36 -11.86 -0.95
C THR A 87 0.09 -10.46 -1.35
N ALA A 88 -0.81 -9.48 -1.31
CA ALA A 88 -0.45 -8.08 -1.53
C ALA A 88 0.50 -7.58 -0.44
N ILE A 89 0.23 -7.77 0.85
CA ILE A 89 1.13 -7.36 1.94
C ILE A 89 2.53 -7.99 1.78
N GLU A 90 2.60 -9.29 1.52
CA GLU A 90 3.84 -10.03 1.34
C GLU A 90 4.71 -9.49 0.19
N ALA A 91 4.09 -8.99 -0.88
CA ALA A 91 4.81 -8.45 -2.04
C ALA A 91 5.67 -7.20 -1.71
N TRP A 92 5.35 -6.47 -0.64
CA TRP A 92 6.18 -5.38 -0.13
C TRP A 92 7.10 -5.84 1.00
N VAL A 93 6.61 -6.68 1.92
CA VAL A 93 7.35 -7.01 3.14
C VAL A 93 8.52 -7.94 2.87
N ARG A 94 8.40 -8.86 1.90
CA ARG A 94 9.46 -9.84 1.56
C ARG A 94 10.67 -9.26 0.85
N ASP A 95 10.64 -7.98 0.47
CA ASP A 95 11.85 -7.25 0.06
C ASP A 95 12.79 -7.03 1.26
N THR A 96 12.26 -7.11 2.49
CA THR A 96 13.08 -7.20 3.70
C THR A 96 13.53 -8.65 3.90
N ALA A 97 14.80 -8.85 4.26
CA ALA A 97 15.35 -10.19 4.49
C ALA A 97 14.77 -10.85 5.76
N ASP A 98 14.65 -12.18 5.72
CA ASP A 98 14.36 -12.96 6.92
C ASP A 98 15.49 -12.84 7.96
N PRO A 99 15.17 -12.88 9.27
CA PRO A 99 13.86 -13.19 9.86
C PRO A 99 12.91 -11.98 10.00
N VAL A 100 13.32 -10.79 9.56
CA VAL A 100 12.56 -9.56 9.82
C VAL A 100 11.22 -9.57 9.10
N SER A 101 11.19 -9.96 7.82
CA SER A 101 9.95 -10.13 7.05
C SER A 101 8.96 -11.06 7.74
N SER A 102 9.42 -12.22 8.22
CA SER A 102 8.56 -13.19 8.92
C SER A 102 7.90 -12.61 10.17
N VAL A 103 8.66 -11.91 11.02
CA VAL A 103 8.12 -11.30 12.25
C VAL A 103 7.08 -10.19 11.96
N LEU A 104 7.30 -9.42 10.89
CA LEU A 104 6.38 -8.38 10.47
C LEU A 104 5.09 -8.98 9.89
N LEU A 105 5.21 -10.00 9.04
CA LEU A 105 4.06 -10.72 8.47
C LEU A 105 3.21 -11.36 9.57
N ASP A 106 3.81 -12.00 10.58
CA ASP A 106 3.07 -12.53 11.73
C ASP A 106 2.21 -11.45 12.43
N SER A 107 2.73 -10.22 12.50
CA SER A 107 2.00 -9.09 13.08
C SER A 107 0.87 -8.60 12.18
N TYR A 108 1.09 -8.54 10.86
CA TYR A 108 0.13 -7.99 9.89
C TYR A 108 -0.98 -8.96 9.52
N GLU A 109 -0.68 -10.25 9.51
CA GLU A 109 -1.58 -11.29 8.99
C GLU A 109 -2.34 -12.06 10.07
N SER A 110 -2.14 -11.70 11.34
CA SER A 110 -2.96 -12.21 12.44
C SER A 110 -4.44 -11.86 12.22
N ASP A 111 -5.35 -12.74 12.64
CA ASP A 111 -6.78 -12.53 12.47
C ASP A 111 -7.25 -11.20 13.10
N ALA A 112 -6.65 -10.81 14.23
CA ALA A 112 -6.93 -9.54 14.89
C ALA A 112 -6.48 -8.33 14.04
N ALA A 113 -5.28 -8.40 13.45
CA ALA A 113 -4.79 -7.32 12.59
C ALA A 113 -5.61 -7.22 11.31
N LEU A 114 -5.95 -8.34 10.67
CA LEU A 114 -6.79 -8.37 9.47
C LEU A 114 -8.21 -7.87 9.76
N ALA A 115 -8.77 -8.14 10.93
CA ALA A 115 -10.09 -7.64 11.30
C ALA A 115 -10.17 -6.10 11.31
N GLU A 116 -9.04 -5.43 11.54
CA GLU A 116 -8.88 -3.98 11.58
C GLU A 116 -8.14 -3.40 10.36
N THR A 117 -7.93 -4.23 9.33
CA THR A 117 -7.30 -3.82 8.06
C THR A 117 -8.34 -3.46 7.03
N TYR A 118 -8.03 -2.45 6.21
CA TYR A 118 -8.90 -1.93 5.16
C TYR A 118 -8.15 -1.87 3.83
N VAL A 119 -8.88 -2.08 2.73
CA VAL A 119 -8.37 -1.94 1.37
C VAL A 119 -9.18 -0.87 0.66
N GLY A 120 -8.50 0.13 0.11
CA GLY A 120 -9.15 1.22 -0.62
C GLY A 120 -8.44 1.54 -1.94
N TYR A 121 -9.19 2.09 -2.88
CA TYR A 121 -8.66 2.59 -4.14
C TYR A 121 -9.31 3.89 -4.57
N SER A 122 -8.65 4.64 -5.45
CA SER A 122 -9.25 5.77 -6.17
C SER A 122 -8.77 5.78 -7.61
N GLY A 123 -9.55 6.36 -8.53
CA GLY A 123 -9.27 6.28 -9.96
C GLY A 123 -9.52 4.88 -10.52
N SER A 124 -8.58 4.36 -11.31
CA SER A 124 -8.75 3.06 -11.98
C SER A 124 -8.24 1.89 -11.13
N ALA A 125 -9.10 0.90 -10.89
CA ALA A 125 -8.76 -0.28 -10.09
C ALA A 125 -7.72 -1.20 -10.76
N ASP A 126 -7.52 -1.09 -12.07
CA ASP A 126 -6.49 -1.82 -12.83
C ASP A 126 -5.10 -1.12 -12.81
N LEU A 127 -5.00 0.01 -12.10
CA LEU A 127 -3.80 0.84 -12.00
C LEU A 127 -3.20 1.18 -13.38
N SER A 128 -4.05 1.39 -14.40
CA SER A 128 -3.61 1.65 -15.79
C SER A 128 -3.48 3.13 -16.14
N THR A 129 -4.05 4.04 -15.34
CA THR A 129 -4.10 5.47 -15.64
C THR A 129 -3.50 6.31 -14.52
N SER A 130 -2.94 7.47 -14.86
CA SER A 130 -2.42 8.40 -13.85
C SER A 130 -3.53 8.84 -12.89
N GLY A 131 -3.21 8.90 -11.61
CA GLY A 131 -4.15 9.16 -10.53
C GLY A 131 -4.83 7.90 -9.97
N SER A 132 -4.56 6.72 -10.54
CA SER A 132 -4.97 5.46 -9.93
C SER A 132 -4.18 5.24 -8.65
N TYR A 133 -4.89 5.05 -7.53
CA TYR A 133 -4.34 4.94 -6.19
C TYR A 133 -4.87 3.69 -5.50
N PHE A 134 -4.01 3.08 -4.68
CA PHE A 134 -4.27 1.88 -3.91
C PHE A 134 -3.73 2.06 -2.49
N ARG A 135 -4.44 1.53 -1.50
CA ARG A 135 -3.98 1.50 -0.12
C ARG A 135 -4.39 0.24 0.63
N ILE A 136 -3.46 -0.30 1.43
CA ILE A 136 -3.76 -1.19 2.56
C ILE A 136 -3.48 -0.43 3.85
N ASP A 137 -4.47 -0.37 4.72
CA ASP A 137 -4.44 0.37 5.97
C ASP A 137 -4.86 -0.54 7.14
N GLY A 138 -3.88 -1.10 7.84
CA GLY A 138 -4.07 -1.91 9.05
C GLY A 138 -3.53 -1.25 10.32
N PRO A 139 -3.61 -1.92 11.49
CA PRO A 139 -3.11 -1.37 12.75
C PRO A 139 -1.61 -1.05 12.71
N ARG A 140 -0.81 -1.91 12.06
CA ARG A 140 0.61 -1.69 11.83
C ARG A 140 0.98 -1.51 10.37
N VAL A 141 0.39 -2.28 9.45
CA VAL A 141 0.75 -2.20 8.02
C VAL A 141 0.14 -0.96 7.37
N TRP A 142 0.96 -0.24 6.62
CA TRP A 142 0.54 0.81 5.71
C TRP A 142 1.23 0.62 4.37
N ILE A 143 0.46 0.38 3.30
CA ILE A 143 0.97 0.26 1.93
C ILE A 143 0.21 1.23 1.07
N GLU A 144 0.91 1.97 0.22
CA GLU A 144 0.30 2.85 -0.76
C GLU A 144 0.94 2.63 -2.12
N ALA A 145 0.14 2.76 -3.17
CA ALA A 145 0.67 2.94 -4.51
C ALA A 145 -0.14 3.97 -5.29
N VAL A 146 0.53 4.72 -6.15
CA VAL A 146 -0.08 5.68 -7.06
C VAL A 146 0.59 5.63 -8.43
N VAL A 147 -0.23 5.70 -9.47
CA VAL A 147 0.24 5.78 -10.85
C VAL A 147 0.40 7.25 -11.22
N GLN A 148 1.60 7.65 -11.60
CA GLN A 148 1.92 8.99 -12.09
C GLN A 148 2.24 8.94 -13.59
N ASN A 149 2.05 10.07 -14.30
CA ASN A 149 2.52 10.19 -15.67
C ASN A 149 4.05 10.03 -15.70
N GLY A 150 4.56 9.13 -16.53
CA GLY A 150 6.00 9.04 -16.72
C GLY A 150 6.53 10.11 -17.67
N VAL A 151 7.85 10.22 -17.75
CA VAL A 151 8.52 11.02 -18.79
C VAL A 151 8.31 10.31 -20.14
N ILE A 152 8.30 11.05 -21.25
CA ILE A 152 7.92 10.67 -22.65
C ILE A 152 8.31 9.24 -23.15
N LEU A 153 9.22 8.53 -22.49
CA LEU A 153 9.68 7.17 -22.83
C LEU A 153 9.11 6.03 -21.93
N GLN A 154 8.37 6.33 -20.85
CA GLN A 154 7.64 5.35 -20.04
C GLN A 154 6.24 5.92 -19.76
N PRO A 155 5.16 5.31 -20.27
CA PRO A 155 3.85 5.98 -20.28
C PRO A 155 3.23 6.18 -18.89
N VAL A 156 3.63 5.38 -17.88
CA VAL A 156 3.18 5.49 -16.48
C VAL A 156 4.29 5.06 -15.51
N HIS A 157 4.43 5.75 -14.38
CA HIS A 157 5.41 5.45 -13.32
C HIS A 157 4.67 5.08 -12.03
N PHE A 158 5.06 3.98 -11.39
CA PHE A 158 4.41 3.43 -10.20
C PHE A 158 5.16 3.90 -8.96
N HIS A 159 4.58 4.82 -8.20
CA HIS A 159 5.11 5.23 -6.90
C HIS A 159 4.49 4.35 -5.84
N THR A 160 5.30 3.88 -4.90
CA THR A 160 4.80 3.05 -3.82
C THR A 160 5.64 3.20 -2.57
N LEU A 161 5.03 2.90 -1.43
CA LEU A 161 5.71 2.76 -0.15
C LEU A 161 5.05 1.66 0.68
N TRP A 162 5.81 1.16 1.64
CA TRP A 162 5.33 0.35 2.74
C TRP A 162 5.95 0.87 4.04
N ARG A 163 5.15 0.93 5.11
CA ARG A 163 5.57 1.33 6.46
C ARG A 163 4.96 0.40 7.52
N ASP A 164 5.71 0.19 8.60
CA ASP A 164 5.18 -0.32 9.87
C ASP A 164 4.88 0.86 10.79
N LYS A 165 3.61 1.20 11.03
CA LYS A 165 3.22 2.37 11.83
C LYS A 165 3.81 2.41 13.25
N VAL A 166 4.30 1.27 13.78
CA VAL A 166 4.84 1.13 15.14
C VAL A 166 6.36 0.91 15.15
N ALA A 167 6.96 0.43 14.06
CA ALA A 167 8.39 0.11 14.00
C ALA A 167 9.15 0.84 12.88
N ASP A 168 8.48 1.70 12.13
CA ASP A 168 9.11 2.57 11.13
C ASP A 168 10.09 3.55 11.80
N TYR A 169 11.03 4.08 11.00
CA TYR A 169 12.09 4.99 11.46
C TYR A 169 11.45 6.26 12.04
N GLY A 170 11.22 6.28 13.35
CA GLY A 170 10.57 7.39 14.05
C GLY A 170 9.31 7.04 14.84
N ALA A 171 8.83 5.79 14.88
CA ALA A 171 7.75 5.45 15.81
C ALA A 171 8.22 5.68 17.26
N GLU A 172 7.52 6.54 17.99
CA GLU A 172 7.79 6.81 19.40
C GLU A 172 7.48 5.55 20.21
N PHE A 173 8.50 4.99 20.88
CA PHE A 173 8.29 4.01 21.94
C PHE A 173 7.95 4.77 23.23
N GLU A 174 6.68 5.00 23.51
CA GLU A 174 6.27 5.38 24.87
C GLU A 174 6.40 4.15 25.79
N GLY A 175 7.26 4.26 26.80
CA GLY A 175 7.49 3.26 27.85
C GLY A 175 6.84 3.61 29.17
#